data_AF-A0A2E1M4S1-F1
#
_entry.id   AF-A0A2E1M4S1-F1
#
_cell.length_a   1.000
_cell.length_b   1.000
_cell.length_c   1.000
_cell.angle_alpha   90.00
_cell.angle_beta   90.00
_cell.angle_gamma   90.00
#
_symmetry.space_group_name_H-M   'P 1'
#
loop_
_entity.id
_entity.type
_entity.pdbx_description
1 polymer ?
#
loop_
_entity_poly.entity_id
_entity_poly.type
_entity_poly.pdbx_seq_one_letter_code
_entity_poly.pdbx_strand_id
1 'polypeptide(L)'
;MTGTTAAGALSLGGLMLLVLGVCDDRRALPAQTKLVVQTLAAALAVFWGGATILEFAGPVVSVTFSLLWIVAVTNAINFIDNMDGLAGGLAAIAAVAFGISASLNSQWLVAALAA
;
A
#
# COMPACT_ATOMS: atom_id res chain seq x y z
N MET A 1 -15.05 7.25 -12.21
CA MET A 1 -15.21 6.26 -11.14
C MET A 1 -15.76 6.98 -9.92
N THR A 2 -16.77 6.43 -9.23
CA THR A 2 -17.32 7.06 -8.03
C THR A 2 -16.29 7.00 -6.90
N GLY A 3 -16.11 8.06 -6.12
CA GLY A 3 -15.09 8.11 -5.06
C GLY A 3 -15.20 6.97 -4.03
N THR A 4 -16.38 6.36 -3.92
CA THR A 4 -16.66 5.20 -3.06
C THR A 4 -16.00 3.90 -3.53
N THR A 5 -15.86 3.68 -4.85
CA THR A 5 -15.20 2.46 -5.35
C THR A 5 -13.70 2.51 -5.15
N ALA A 6 -13.10 3.70 -5.30
CA ALA A 6 -11.68 3.92 -5.05
C ALA A 6 -11.33 3.74 -3.56
N ALA A 7 -12.13 4.35 -2.69
CA ALA A 7 -12.06 4.17 -1.24
C ALA A 7 -12.10 2.69 -0.83
N GLY A 8 -13.07 1.95 -1.36
CA GLY A 8 -13.22 0.51 -1.08
C GLY A 8 -12.03 -0.31 -1.56
N ALA A 9 -11.51 -0.02 -2.75
CA ALA A 9 -10.35 -0.73 -3.31
C ALA A 9 -9.07 -0.50 -2.50
N LEU A 10 -8.80 0.76 -2.10
CA LEU A 10 -7.64 1.10 -1.28
C LEU A 10 -7.72 0.44 0.11
N SER A 11 -8.90 0.48 0.74
CA SER A 11 -9.11 -0.13 2.06
C SER A 11 -8.98 -1.65 2.00
N LEU A 12 -9.52 -2.29 0.95
CA LEU A 12 -9.41 -3.73 0.76
C LEU A 12 -7.96 -4.16 0.47
N GLY A 13 -7.25 -3.43 -0.39
CA GLY A 13 -5.83 -3.67 -0.66
C GLY A 13 -4.98 -3.56 0.60
N GLY A 14 -5.20 -2.52 1.42
CA GLY A 14 -4.54 -2.36 2.72
C GLY A 14 -4.85 -3.50 3.68
N LEU A 15 -6.12 -3.93 3.78
CA LEU A 15 -6.52 -5.07 4.62
C LEU A 15 -5.86 -6.38 4.16
N MET A 16 -5.73 -6.61 2.85
CA MET A 16 -5.03 -7.78 2.32
C MET A 16 -3.56 -7.80 2.76
N LEU A 17 -2.87 -6.66 2.71
CA LEU A 17 -1.48 -6.54 3.16
C LEU A 17 -1.35 -6.71 4.67
N LEU A 18 -2.29 -6.17 5.45
CA LEU A 18 -2.33 -6.37 6.90
C LEU A 18 -2.48 -7.86 7.26
N VAL A 19 -3.44 -8.55 6.64
CA VAL A 19 -3.66 -9.98 6.87
C VAL A 19 -2.44 -10.79 6.44
N LEU A 20 -1.82 -10.44 5.32
CA LEU A 20 -0.57 -11.08 4.87
C LEU A 20 0.54 -10.94 5.91
N GLY A 21 0.79 -9.72 6.41
CA GLY A 21 1.81 -9.47 7.43
C GLY A 21 1.57 -10.27 8.71
N VAL A 22 0.33 -10.23 9.24
CA VAL A 22 -0.03 -11.01 10.44
C VAL A 22 0.12 -12.52 10.23
N CYS A 23 -0.19 -13.03 9.03
CA CYS A 23 0.00 -14.44 8.72
C CYS A 23 1.48 -14.81 8.58
N ASP A 24 2.28 -13.90 8.01
CA ASP A 24 3.71 -14.07 7.83
C ASP A 24 4.46 -14.16 9.15
N ASP A 25 4.17 -13.27 10.11
CA ASP A 25 4.75 -13.30 11.45
C ASP A 25 4.50 -14.62 12.19
N ARG A 26 3.34 -15.24 11.93
CA ARG A 26 2.93 -16.48 12.61
C ARG A 26 3.44 -17.75 11.94
N ARG A 27 3.61 -17.75 10.61
CA ARG A 27 3.80 -18.98 9.83
C ARG A 27 5.01 -18.95 8.89
N ALA A 28 5.77 -17.85 8.84
CA ALA A 28 6.89 -17.64 7.93
C ALA A 28 6.53 -18.06 6.49
N LEU A 29 5.72 -17.24 5.82
CA LEU A 29 5.19 -17.59 4.51
C LEU A 29 6.28 -17.61 3.43
N PRO A 30 6.18 -18.47 2.41
CA PRO A 30 7.14 -18.48 1.31
C PRO A 30 7.04 -17.17 0.51
N ALA A 31 8.19 -16.68 0.04
CA ALA A 31 8.30 -15.41 -0.68
C ALA A 31 7.33 -15.29 -1.87
N GLN A 32 7.07 -16.39 -2.57
CA GLN A 32 6.13 -16.42 -3.70
C GLN A 32 4.70 -16.06 -3.27
N THR A 33 4.21 -16.56 -2.14
CA THR A 33 2.88 -16.23 -1.63
C THR A 33 2.78 -14.77 -1.24
N LYS A 34 3.84 -14.21 -0.64
CA LYS A 34 3.89 -12.77 -0.30
C LYS A 34 3.78 -11.91 -1.56
N LEU A 35 4.59 -12.21 -2.58
CA LEU A 35 4.60 -11.46 -3.83
C LEU A 35 3.26 -11.53 -4.58
N VAL A 36 2.59 -12.69 -4.59
CA VAL A 36 1.26 -12.82 -5.22
C VAL A 36 0.25 -11.91 -4.54
N VAL A 37 0.17 -11.94 -3.21
CA VAL A 37 -0.80 -11.11 -2.46
C VAL A 37 -0.47 -9.62 -2.59
N GLN A 38 0.81 -9.26 -2.52
CA GLN A 38 1.27 -7.88 -2.74
C GLN A 38 0.92 -7.37 -4.15
N THR A 39 1.08 -8.21 -5.17
CA THR A 39 0.76 -7.86 -6.56
C THR A 39 -0.76 -7.69 -6.75
N LEU A 40 -1.57 -8.53 -6.11
CA LEU A 40 -3.03 -8.40 -6.15
C LEU A 40 -3.50 -7.11 -5.44
N ALA A 41 -2.93 -6.79 -4.27
CA ALA A 41 -3.21 -5.55 -3.57
C ALA A 41 -2.79 -4.32 -4.40
N ALA A 42 -1.63 -4.37 -5.06
CA ALA A 42 -1.16 -3.33 -5.97
C ALA A 42 -2.11 -3.16 -7.16
N ALA A 43 -2.58 -4.26 -7.77
CA ALA A 43 -3.54 -4.22 -8.87
C ALA A 43 -4.87 -3.58 -8.45
N LEU A 44 -5.39 -3.90 -7.27
CA LEU A 44 -6.59 -3.26 -6.73
C LEU A 44 -6.38 -1.75 -6.55
N ALA A 45 -5.26 -1.35 -5.96
CA ALA A 45 -4.94 0.06 -5.75
C ALA A 45 -4.80 0.84 -7.07
N VAL A 46 -4.15 0.27 -8.09
CA VAL A 46 -3.92 0.94 -9.37
C VAL A 46 -5.19 0.99 -10.22
N PHE A 47 -5.85 -0.14 -10.45
CA PHE A 47 -6.96 -0.21 -11.41
C PHE A 47 -8.30 0.25 -10.83
N TRP A 48 -8.54 0.06 -9.53
CA TRP A 48 -9.80 0.48 -8.89
C TRP A 48 -9.62 1.64 -7.91
N GLY A 49 -8.45 1.76 -7.28
CA GLY A 49 -8.11 2.87 -6.38
C GLY A 49 -7.59 4.13 -7.07
N GLY A 50 -7.18 4.05 -8.34
CA GLY A 50 -6.60 5.18 -9.08
C GLY A 50 -5.21 5.59 -8.56
N ALA A 51 -4.49 4.69 -7.90
CA ALA A 51 -3.15 4.95 -7.35
C ALA A 51 -2.08 4.89 -8.45
N THR A 52 -2.09 5.87 -9.36
CA THR A 52 -1.13 5.99 -10.46
C THR A 52 -0.07 7.05 -10.21
N ILE A 53 1.17 6.76 -10.59
CA ILE A 53 2.29 7.71 -10.61
C ILE A 53 2.77 7.94 -12.04
N LEU A 54 3.52 9.02 -12.29
CA LEU A 54 4.14 9.32 -13.59
C LEU A 54 3.12 9.39 -14.75
N GLU A 55 1.93 9.96 -14.52
CA GLU A 55 0.87 10.02 -15.54
C GLU A 55 1.30 10.74 -16.82
N PHE A 56 2.24 11.69 -16.72
CA PHE A 56 2.84 12.39 -17.85
C PHE A 56 3.63 11.48 -18.81
N ALA A 57 4.08 10.31 -18.36
CA ALA A 57 4.87 9.36 -19.15
C ALA A 57 4.01 8.40 -19.99
N GLY A 58 2.68 8.51 -19.90
CA GLY A 58 1.72 7.72 -20.64
C GLY A 58 1.17 6.51 -19.86
N PRO A 59 0.02 5.95 -20.28
CA PRO A 59 -0.75 5.01 -19.46
C PRO A 59 -0.01 3.71 -19.13
N VAL A 60 0.70 3.14 -20.10
CA VAL A 60 1.43 1.87 -19.93
C VAL A 60 2.57 2.03 -18.93
N VAL A 61 3.34 3.11 -19.04
CA VAL A 61 4.46 3.39 -18.15
C VAL A 61 3.94 3.69 -16.75
N SER A 62 2.92 4.54 -16.64
CA SER A 62 2.30 4.90 -15.36
C SER A 62 1.79 3.68 -14.60
N VAL A 63 1.00 2.81 -15.24
CA VAL A 63 0.47 1.60 -14.60
C VAL A 63 1.60 0.65 -14.19
N THR A 64 2.55 0.38 -15.10
CA THR A 64 3.65 -0.56 -14.84
C THR A 64 4.51 -0.10 -13.68
N PHE A 65 4.91 1.18 -13.68
CA PHE A 65 5.70 1.74 -12.59
C PHE A 65 4.92 1.77 -11.28
N SER A 66 3.63 2.08 -11.30
CA SER A 66 2.81 2.12 -10.08
C SER A 66 2.70 0.73 -9.43
N LEU A 67 2.47 -0.31 -10.23
CA LEU A 67 2.44 -1.70 -9.74
C LEU A 67 3.78 -2.11 -9.14
N LEU A 68 4.87 -1.89 -9.88
CA LEU A 68 6.22 -2.21 -9.41
C LEU A 68 6.56 -1.43 -8.13
N TRP A 69 6.19 -0.16 -8.07
CA TRP A 69 6.45 0.70 -6.92
C TRP A 69 5.77 0.19 -5.66
N ILE A 70 4.46 -0.11 -5.73
CA ILE A 70 3.70 -0.60 -4.57
C ILE A 70 4.28 -1.93 -4.07
N VAL A 71 4.54 -2.88 -4.99
CA VAL A 71 5.12 -4.18 -4.62
C VAL A 71 6.53 -4.01 -4.03
N ALA A 72 7.38 -3.19 -4.65
CA ALA A 72 8.74 -2.95 -4.18
C ALA A 72 8.78 -2.33 -2.78
N VAL A 73 7.98 -1.28 -2.54
CA VAL A 73 7.91 -0.62 -1.22
C VAL A 73 7.37 -1.57 -0.16
N THR A 74 6.30 -2.32 -0.47
CA THR A 74 5.72 -3.28 0.48
C THR A 74 6.72 -4.39 0.84
N ASN A 75 7.41 -4.92 -0.15
CA ASN A 75 8.45 -5.92 0.07
C ASN A 75 9.63 -5.36 0.88
N ALA A 76 10.07 -4.12 0.59
CA ALA A 76 11.14 -3.46 1.34
C ALA A 76 10.78 -3.28 2.82
N ILE A 77 9.55 -2.87 3.13
CA ILE A 77 9.07 -2.74 4.53
C ILE A 77 9.05 -4.11 5.22
N ASN A 78 8.51 -5.16 4.57
CA ASN A 78 8.50 -6.52 5.15
C ASN A 78 9.91 -7.05 5.43
N PHE A 79 10.93 -6.68 4.63
CA PHE A 79 12.32 -7.03 4.89
C PHE A 79 12.90 -6.30 6.11
N ILE A 80 12.56 -5.03 6.30
CA ILE A 80 13.04 -4.19 7.42
C ILE A 80 12.36 -4.59 8.74
N ASP A 81 11.14 -5.12 8.69
CA ASP A 81 10.36 -5.53 9.86
C ASP A 81 10.96 -6.72 10.61
N ASN A 82 11.84 -7.48 9.95
CA ASN A 82 12.58 -8.57 10.58
C ASN A 82 13.74 -8.08 11.49
N MET A 83 13.82 -6.77 11.75
CA MET A 83 14.82 -6.10 12.60
C MET A 83 14.15 -5.27 13.70
N ASP A 84 14.53 -5.51 14.97
CA ASP A 84 14.09 -4.90 16.24
C ASP A 84 13.35 -3.54 16.14
N GLY A 85 12.03 -3.57 15.88
CA GLY A 85 11.12 -2.43 16.07
C GLY A 85 11.28 -1.24 15.12
N LEU A 86 12.20 -1.30 14.16
CA LEU A 86 12.49 -0.21 13.21
C LEU A 86 11.34 0.05 12.23
N ALA A 87 10.70 -1.00 11.74
CA ALA A 87 9.60 -0.87 10.80
C ALA A 87 8.37 -0.20 11.43
N GLY A 88 8.08 -0.49 12.71
CA GLY A 88 7.00 0.19 13.44
C GLY A 88 7.23 1.70 13.56
N GLY A 89 8.46 2.12 13.86
CA GLY A 89 8.83 3.54 13.90
C GLY A 89 8.72 4.22 12.54
N LEU A 90 9.22 3.58 11.48
CA LEU A 90 9.11 4.08 10.10
C LEU A 90 7.64 4.21 9.67
N ALA A 91 6.82 3.20 9.97
CA ALA A 91 5.40 3.21 9.68
C ALA A 91 4.68 4.34 10.42
N ALA A 92 4.98 4.57 11.71
CA ALA A 92 4.39 5.66 12.48
C ALA A 92 4.75 7.05 11.91
N ILE A 93 6.01 7.28 11.55
CA ILE A 93 6.44 8.55 10.94
C ILE A 93 5.74 8.76 9.59
N ALA A 94 5.68 7.71 8.75
CA ALA A 94 5.00 7.78 7.46
C ALA A 94 3.49 8.04 7.63
N ALA A 95 2.84 7.36 8.57
CA ALA A 95 1.43 7.51 8.88
C ALA A 95 1.09 8.96 9.29
N VAL A 96 1.88 9.56 10.19
CA VAL A 96 1.71 10.97 10.58
C VAL A 96 1.86 11.91 9.39
N ALA A 97 2.90 11.73 8.58
CA ALA A 97 3.14 12.56 7.40
C ALA A 97 1.99 12.47 6.39
N PHE A 98 1.52 11.24 6.10
CA PHE A 98 0.39 11.03 5.20
C PHE A 98 -0.93 11.52 5.78
N GLY A 99 -1.17 11.35 7.08
CA GLY A 99 -2.36 11.84 7.76
C GLY A 99 -2.49 13.36 7.70
N ILE A 100 -1.40 14.10 7.92
CA ILE A 100 -1.36 15.55 7.78
C ILE A 100 -1.64 15.94 6.31
N SER A 101 -0.92 15.35 5.36
CA SER A 101 -1.10 15.65 3.94
C SER A 101 -2.54 15.38 3.47
N ALA A 102 -3.12 14.25 3.86
CA ALA A 102 -4.48 13.87 3.51
C ALA A 102 -5.53 14.81 4.12
N SER A 103 -5.33 15.24 5.37
CA SER A 103 -6.21 16.21 6.03
C SER A 103 -6.22 17.56 5.31
N LEU A 104 -5.04 18.03 4.87
CA LEU A 104 -4.92 19.27 4.10
C LEU A 104 -5.60 19.18 2.72
N ASN A 105 -5.64 17.99 2.12
CA ASN A 105 -6.27 17.73 0.82
C ASN A 105 -7.75 17.31 0.92
N SER A 106 -8.37 17.41 2.10
CA SER A 106 -9.76 16.96 2.34
C SER A 106 -10.02 15.48 2.02
N GLN A 107 -8.98 14.65 2.07
CA GLN A 107 -9.06 13.20 1.86
C GLN A 107 -9.30 12.49 3.19
N TRP A 108 -10.49 12.65 3.75
CA TRP A 108 -10.83 12.20 5.11
C TRP A 108 -10.64 10.70 5.34
N LEU A 109 -10.89 9.87 4.32
CA LEU A 109 -10.65 8.43 4.41
C LEU A 109 -9.17 8.11 4.60
N VAL A 110 -8.30 8.69 3.77
CA VAL A 110 -6.86 8.43 3.83
C VAL A 110 -6.28 8.98 5.13
N ALA A 111 -6.77 10.14 5.59
CA ALA A 111 -6.43 10.69 6.89
C ALA A 111 -6.83 9.74 8.04
N ALA A 112 -8.03 9.15 7.99
CA ALA A 112 -8.51 8.22 8.99
C ALA A 112 -7.75 6.89 8.98
N LEU A 113 -7.33 6.39 7.81
CA LEU A 113 -6.53 5.17 7.69
C LEU A 113 -5.08 5.35 8.14
N ALA A 114 -4.58 6.60 8.13
CA ALA A 114 -3.23 6.95 8.55
C ALA A 114 -3.14 7.39 10.02
N ALA A 115 -4.27 7.48 10.74
CA ALA A 115 -4.36 7.82 12.16
C ALA A 115 -4.31 6.56 13.03
#